data_AF-A0A2V5PTI8-F1
#
_entry.id   AF-A0A2V5PTI8-F1
#
_cell.length_a   1.000
_cell.length_b   1.000
_cell.length_c   1.000
_cell.angle_alpha   90.00
_cell.angle_beta   90.00
_cell.angle_gamma   90.00
#
_symmetry.space_group_name_H-M   'P 1'
#
loop_
_entity.id
_entity.type
_entity.pdbx_description
1 polymer ?
#
loop_
_entity_poly.entity_id
_entity_poly.type
_entity_poly.pdbx_seq_one_letter_code
_entity_poly.pdbx_strand_id
1 'polypeptide(L)'
;MKTVNQQNERMIHDQLPAVITKIARMLAVKPEYFVTHPAELKIVQALSDSELRDLALEQGWRFVRRVGGKRIEFYNDASAVYRPL
;
A
#
# COMPACT_ATOMS: atom_id res chain seq x y z
N MET A 1 -16.98 26.29 0.21
CA MET A 1 -16.47 25.15 1.01
C MET A 1 -16.15 23.91 0.16
N LYS A 2 -15.64 24.03 -1.09
CA LYS A 2 -15.30 22.87 -1.95
C LYS A 2 -13.78 22.59 -2.09
N THR A 3 -12.94 23.47 -1.55
CA THR A 3 -11.50 23.51 -1.87
C THR A 3 -10.65 22.54 -1.04
N VAL A 4 -11.06 22.23 0.19
CA VAL A 4 -10.23 21.44 1.13
C VAL A 4 -10.20 19.96 0.73
N ASN A 5 -11.32 19.37 0.29
CA ASN A 5 -11.36 17.96 -0.12
C ASN A 5 -10.50 17.70 -1.38
N GLN A 6 -10.57 18.57 -2.38
CA GLN A 6 -9.78 18.46 -3.62
C GLN A 6 -8.28 18.65 -3.44
N GLN A 7 -7.84 19.39 -2.42
CA GLN A 7 -6.41 19.52 -2.10
C GLN A 7 -5.90 18.27 -1.38
N ASN A 8 -6.72 17.71 -0.48
CA ASN A 8 -6.39 16.50 0.26
C ASN A 8 -6.32 15.28 -0.67
N GLU A 9 -7.24 15.16 -1.63
CA GLU A 9 -7.23 14.12 -2.66
C GLU A 9 -5.99 14.20 -3.55
N ARG A 10 -5.59 15.41 -3.95
CA ARG A 10 -4.35 15.63 -4.73
C ARG A 10 -3.11 15.25 -3.97
N MET A 11 -2.98 15.66 -2.71
CA MET A 11 -1.83 15.28 -1.88
C MET A 11 -1.75 13.75 -1.69
N ILE A 12 -2.87 13.07 -1.50
CA ILE A 12 -2.90 11.62 -1.38
C ILE A 12 -2.45 10.96 -2.69
N HIS A 13 -2.98 11.43 -3.82
CA HIS A 13 -2.60 10.91 -5.14
C HIS A 13 -1.11 11.12 -5.43
N ASP A 14 -0.54 12.27 -5.06
CA ASP A 14 0.87 12.57 -5.28
C ASP A 14 1.82 11.75 -4.39
N GLN A 15 1.38 11.41 -3.17
CA GLN A 15 2.20 10.64 -2.21
C GLN A 15 2.03 9.13 -2.35
N LEU A 16 0.94 8.66 -2.98
CA LEU A 16 0.64 7.24 -3.16
C LEU A 16 1.78 6.47 -3.87
N PRO A 17 2.36 6.93 -4.99
CA PRO A 17 3.48 6.24 -5.65
C PRO A 17 4.70 6.05 -4.75
N ALA A 18 5.00 7.04 -3.90
CA ALA A 18 6.13 6.96 -2.97
C ALA A 18 5.88 5.91 -1.89
N VAL A 19 4.64 5.85 -1.36
CA VAL A 19 4.24 4.84 -0.38
C VAL A 19 4.26 3.43 -1.00
N ILE A 20 3.76 3.26 -2.23
CA ILE A 20 3.81 1.98 -2.97
C ILE A 20 5.25 1.53 -3.15
N THR A 21 6.13 2.43 -3.60
CA THR A 21 7.56 2.14 -3.80
C THR A 21 8.21 1.67 -2.51
N LYS A 22 7.88 2.30 -1.38
CA LYS A 22 8.36 1.88 -0.06
C LYS A 22 7.87 0.49 0.29
N ILE A 23 6.57 0.21 0.15
CA ILE A 23 5.99 -1.11 0.43
C ILE A 23 6.67 -2.18 -0.43
N ALA A 24 6.80 -1.96 -1.74
CA ALA A 24 7.46 -2.86 -2.68
C ALA A 24 8.89 -3.19 -2.26
N ARG A 25 9.69 -2.17 -1.92
CA ARG A 25 11.08 -2.35 -1.44
C ARG A 25 11.14 -3.19 -0.17
N MET A 26 10.21 -2.98 0.76
CA MET A 26 10.15 -3.78 1.98
C MET A 26 9.74 -5.22 1.68
N LEU A 27 8.76 -5.44 0.81
CA LEU A 27 8.28 -6.78 0.45
C LEU A 27 9.24 -7.57 -0.45
N ALA A 28 10.22 -6.92 -1.07
CA ALA A 28 11.30 -7.57 -1.80
C ALA A 28 12.29 -8.29 -0.87
N VAL A 29 12.38 -7.88 0.40
CA VAL A 29 13.35 -8.43 1.37
C VAL A 29 12.73 -9.22 2.51
N LYS A 30 11.40 -9.13 2.69
CA LYS A 30 10.66 -9.87 3.73
C LYS A 30 9.24 -10.21 3.26
N PRO A 31 8.65 -11.29 3.77
CA PRO A 31 7.33 -11.75 3.33
C PRO A 31 6.18 -10.86 3.82
N GLU A 32 6.41 -9.93 4.74
CA GLU A 32 5.37 -9.08 5.29
C GLU A 32 5.84 -7.64 5.55
N TYR A 33 4.94 -6.69 5.31
CA TYR A 33 5.15 -5.29 5.64
C TYR A 33 3.90 -4.65 6.22
N PHE A 34 4.09 -3.88 7.28
CA PHE A 34 3.03 -3.27 8.06
C PHE A 34 3.10 -1.76 7.96
N VAL A 35 2.10 -1.16 7.32
CA VAL A 35 1.92 0.29 7.29
C VAL A 35 1.26 0.70 8.60
N THR A 36 2.06 1.30 9.48
CA THR A 36 1.62 1.79 10.80
C THR A 36 1.88 3.28 10.99
N HIS A 37 2.73 3.89 10.14
CA HIS A 37 3.05 5.30 10.25
C HIS A 37 1.83 6.15 9.84
N PRO A 38 1.39 7.14 10.65
CA PRO A 38 0.11 7.83 10.42
C PRO A 38 -0.01 8.50 9.04
N ALA A 39 1.08 9.07 8.50
CA ALA A 39 1.05 9.72 7.18
C ALA A 39 0.83 8.71 6.05
N GLU A 40 1.56 7.59 6.07
CA GLU A 40 1.44 6.52 5.09
C GLU A 40 0.08 5.81 5.24
N LEU A 41 -0.34 5.57 6.47
CA LEU A 41 -1.61 4.94 6.76
C LEU A 41 -2.78 5.77 6.21
N LYS A 42 -2.77 7.10 6.35
CA LYS A 42 -3.80 7.96 5.76
C LYS A 42 -3.89 7.85 4.24
N ILE A 43 -2.74 7.75 3.57
CA ILE A 43 -2.68 7.63 2.10
C ILE A 43 -3.27 6.29 1.67
N VAL A 44 -2.84 5.19 2.29
CA VAL A 44 -3.31 3.84 1.94
C VAL A 44 -4.77 3.61 2.38
N GLN A 45 -5.22 4.25 3.47
CA GLN A 45 -6.61 4.18 3.92
C GLN A 45 -7.60 4.88 3.00
N ALA A 46 -7.14 5.85 2.20
CA ALA A 46 -7.97 6.57 1.25
C ALA A 46 -8.36 5.72 0.03
N LEU A 47 -7.58 4.69 -0.27
CA LEU A 47 -7.98 3.63 -1.19
C LEU A 47 -9.15 2.86 -0.58
N SER A 48 -10.08 2.39 -1.40
CA SER A 48 -11.09 1.40 -1.02
C SER A 48 -10.47 0.01 -0.84
N ASP A 49 -11.24 -0.94 -0.30
CA ASP A 49 -10.77 -2.32 -0.19
C ASP A 49 -10.56 -3.00 -1.56
N SER A 50 -11.32 -2.62 -2.59
CA SER A 50 -11.09 -3.08 -3.96
C SER A 50 -9.80 -2.51 -4.53
N GLU A 51 -9.58 -1.19 -4.40
CA GLU A 51 -8.36 -0.55 -4.90
C GLU A 51 -7.10 -1.09 -4.21
N LEU A 52 -7.18 -1.45 -2.92
CA LEU A 52 -6.07 -2.12 -2.24
C LEU A 52 -5.78 -3.50 -2.80
N ARG A 53 -6.81 -4.27 -3.16
CA ARG A 53 -6.65 -5.59 -3.77
C ARG A 53 -6.08 -5.47 -5.17
N ASP A 54 -6.59 -4.53 -5.97
CA ASP A 54 -6.08 -4.27 -7.32
C ASP A 54 -4.61 -3.83 -7.27
N LEU A 55 -4.26 -2.92 -6.36
CA LEU A 55 -2.87 -2.54 -6.10
C LEU A 55 -2.00 -3.75 -5.75
N ALA A 56 -2.47 -4.63 -4.85
CA ALA A 56 -1.72 -5.82 -4.48
C ALA A 56 -1.50 -6.74 -5.71
N LEU A 57 -2.51 -6.92 -6.54
CA LEU A 57 -2.41 -7.71 -7.78
C LEU A 57 -1.43 -7.07 -8.78
N GLU A 58 -1.52 -5.77 -9.01
CA GLU A 58 -0.64 -5.02 -9.91
C GLU A 58 0.84 -5.10 -9.50
N GLN A 59 1.10 -5.12 -8.19
CA GLN A 59 2.45 -5.20 -7.64
C GLN A 59 2.94 -6.65 -7.43
N GLY A 60 2.10 -7.65 -7.73
CA GLY A 60 2.43 -9.06 -7.54
C GLY A 60 2.46 -9.51 -6.07
N TRP A 61 1.81 -8.77 -5.17
CA TRP A 61 1.69 -9.15 -3.76
C TRP A 61 0.55 -10.12 -3.55
N ARG A 62 0.69 -11.02 -2.58
CA ARG A 62 -0.26 -12.11 -2.36
C ARG A 62 -1.54 -11.64 -1.68
N PHE A 63 -1.42 -10.77 -0.68
CA PHE A 63 -2.57 -10.34 0.10
C PHE A 63 -2.36 -8.99 0.78
N VAL A 64 -3.47 -8.30 1.03
CA VAL A 64 -3.55 -7.05 1.79
C VAL A 64 -4.69 -7.12 2.80
N ARG A 65 -4.47 -6.64 4.03
CA ARG A 65 -5.45 -6.67 5.12
C ARG A 65 -5.51 -5.34 5.88
N ARG A 66 -6.72 -4.84 6.13
CA ARG A 66 -6.95 -3.81 7.15
C ARG A 66 -7.10 -4.46 8.52
N VAL A 67 -6.37 -3.96 9.51
CA VAL A 67 -6.46 -4.45 10.90
C VAL A 67 -6.82 -3.30 11.84
N GLY A 68 -8.05 -3.37 12.37
CA GLY A 68 -8.56 -2.48 13.42
C GLY A 68 -8.49 -0.99 13.07
N GLY A 69 -8.46 -0.61 11.79
CA GLY A 69 -8.34 0.78 11.34
C GLY A 69 -7.03 1.48 11.67
N LYS A 70 -6.05 0.77 12.27
CA LYS A 70 -4.78 1.35 12.74
C LYS A 70 -3.56 0.84 11.99
N ARG A 71 -3.74 -0.21 11.18
CA ARG A 71 -2.67 -0.81 10.40
C ARG A 71 -3.24 -1.40 9.11
N ILE A 72 -2.44 -1.34 8.06
CA ILE A 72 -2.65 -2.12 6.85
C ILE A 72 -1.44 -3.03 6.67
N GLU A 73 -1.71 -4.31 6.45
CA GLU A 73 -0.73 -5.37 6.34
C GLU A 73 -0.66 -5.82 4.89
N PHE A 74 0.56 -5.92 4.36
CA PHE A 74 0.84 -6.43 3.04
C PHE A 74 1.71 -7.67 3.15
N TYR A 75 1.41 -8.66 2.33
CA TYR A 75 2.08 -9.95 2.33
C TYR A 75 2.56 -10.29 0.94
N ASN A 76 3.84 -10.65 0.86
CA ASN A 76 4.47 -11.22 -0.30
C ASN A 76 4.91 -12.64 0.04
N ASP A 77 4.73 -13.57 -0.89
CA ASP A 77 5.33 -14.89 -0.75
C ASP A 77 6.79 -14.80 -1.21
N ALA A 78 7.63 -14.16 -0.41
CA ALA A 78 9.07 -14.01 -0.70
C ALA A 78 9.83 -15.35 -0.72
N SER A 79 9.14 -16.50 -0.65
CA SER A 79 9.70 -17.81 -0.96
C SER A 79 9.74 -18.09 -2.47
N ALA A 80 8.96 -17.37 -3.28
CA ALA A 80 9.07 -17.40 -4.74
C ALA A 80 10.15 -16.42 -5.20
N VAL A 81 11.42 -16.82 -5.04
CA VAL A 81 12.55 -16.18 -5.71
C VAL A 81 12.18 -16.04 -7.19
N TYR A 82 11.92 -14.81 -7.65
CA TYR A 82 11.86 -14.49 -9.07
C TYR A 82 13.23 -14.80 -9.66
N ARG A 83 13.35 -15.97 -10.29
CA ARG A 83 14.50 -16.37 -11.08
C ARG A 83 14.11 -16.14 -12.54
N PRO A 84 14.51 -15.02 -13.18
CA PRO A 84 14.33 -14.88 -14.60
C PRO A 84 15.14 -16.01 -15.28
N LEU A 85 14.46 -16.81 -16.11
CA LEU A 85 15.08 -17.78 -17.02
C LEU A 85 15.71 -17.03 -18.19
#